data_AF-A0A947MSQ4-F1
#
_entry.id   AF-A0A947MSQ4-F1
#
_cell.length_a   1.000
_cell.length_b   1.000
_cell.length_c   1.000
_cell.angle_alpha   90.00
_cell.angle_beta   90.00
_cell.angle_gamma   90.00
#
_symmetry.space_group_name_H-M   'P 1'
#
loop_
_entity.id
_entity.type
_entity.pdbx_description
1 polymer ?
#
loop_
_entity_poly.entity_id
_entity_poly.type
_entity_poly.pdbx_seq_one_letter_code
_entity_poly.pdbx_strand_id
1 'polypeptide(L)' 'MKMTIDIDDELAERVMAVAAEQGTSLDALVVEGLRLVLRRRTEAAPPYLLADLSVCGDGLAPGLPWELPRELAYDDAER' A
#
# COMPACT_ATOMS: atom_id res chain seq x y z
N MET A 1 19.42 5.91 19.97
CA MET A 1 20.74 5.53 19.41
C MET A 1 21.36 6.78 18.83
N LYS A 2 22.67 7.02 18.97
CA LYS A 2 23.34 8.16 18.35
C LYS A 2 23.98 7.70 17.04
N MET A 3 23.67 8.40 15.96
CA MET A 3 24.15 8.09 14.61
C MET A 3 24.70 9.37 13.99
N THR A 4 25.80 9.25 13.25
CA THR A 4 26.33 10.32 12.41
C THR A 4 26.04 9.93 10.97
N ILE A 5 25.43 10.84 10.21
CA ILE A 5 25.12 10.67 8.79
C ILE A 5 25.68 11.85 8.04
N ASP A 6 26.13 11.60 6.81
CA ASP A 6 26.58 12.64 5.90
C ASP A 6 25.38 13.14 5.09
N ILE A 7 25.20 14.47 5.03
CA ILE A 7 24.12 15.14 4.31
C ILE A 7 24.72 16.34 3.57
N ASP A 8 24.19 16.66 2.39
CA ASP A 8 24.65 17.83 1.67
C ASP A 8 24.28 19.12 2.41
N ASP A 9 25.12 20.14 2.26
CA ASP A 9 24.97 21.41 2.97
C ASP A 9 23.65 22.11 2.62
N GLU A 10 23.22 22.04 1.36
CA GLU A 10 21.96 22.66 0.90
C GLU A 10 20.75 22.05 1.62
N LEU A 11 20.71 20.72 1.75
CA LEU A 11 19.67 20.02 2.48
C LEU A 11 19.74 20.35 3.97
N ALA A 12 20.93 20.38 4.57
CA ALA A 12 21.11 20.74 5.97
C ALA A 12 20.54 22.13 6.28
N GLU A 13 20.88 23.13 5.46
CA GLU A 13 20.37 24.50 5.58
C GLU A 13 18.84 24.55 5.50
N ARG A 14 18.26 23.87 4.50
CA ARG A 14 16.81 23.84 4.32
C ARG A 14 16.08 23.20 5.50
N VAL A 15 16.59 22.09 6.02
CA VAL A 15 15.97 21.41 7.17
C VAL A 15 16.07 22.26 8.43
N MET A 16 17.20 22.93 8.66
CA MET A 16 17.36 23.85 9.79
C MET A 16 16.42 25.05 9.69
N ALA A 17 16.24 25.64 8.51
CA ALA A 17 15.30 26.74 8.29
C ALA A 17 13.86 26.33 8.62
N VAL A 18 13.43 25.17 8.13
CA VAL A 18 12.10 24.62 8.42
C VAL A 18 11.93 24.31 9.90
N ALA A 19 12.97 23.76 10.55
CA ALA A 19 12.93 23.47 11.97
C ALA A 19 12.73 24.74 12.81
N ALA A 20 13.45 25.81 12.47
CA ALA A 20 13.31 27.11 13.11
C ALA A 20 11.93 27.74 12.91
N GLU A 21 11.41 27.71 11.67
CA GLU A 21 10.09 28.24 11.33
C GLU A 21 8.96 27.52 12.08
N GLN A 22 9.07 26.20 12.23
CA GLN A 22 8.03 25.37 12.84
C GLN A 22 8.23 25.13 14.35
N GLY A 23 9.28 25.68 14.96
CA GLY A 23 9.59 25.46 16.37
C GLY A 23 9.90 24.00 16.71
N THR A 24 10.53 23.28 15.79
CA THR A 24 10.94 21.87 15.96
C THR A 24 12.47 21.73 15.88
N SER A 25 12.99 20.50 15.88
CA SER A 25 14.44 20.23 15.79
C SER A 25 14.80 19.44 14.53
N LEU A 26 16.06 19.56 14.12
CA LEU A 26 16.64 18.76 13.04
C LEU A 26 16.42 17.26 13.30
N ASP A 27 16.72 16.79 14.50
CA ASP A 27 16.55 15.39 14.89
C ASP A 27 15.09 14.91 14.75
N ALA A 28 14.11 15.76 15.10
CA ALA A 28 12.69 15.42 14.97
C ALA A 28 12.30 15.24 13.49
N LEU A 29 12.72 16.16 12.62
CA LEU A 29 12.46 16.09 11.18
C LEU A 29 13.15 14.88 10.52
N VAL A 30 14.39 14.56 10.94
CA VAL A 30 15.12 13.37 10.47
C VAL A 30 14.38 12.10 10.86
N VAL A 31 13.95 11.97 12.12
CA VAL A 31 13.20 10.80 12.60
C VAL A 31 11.87 10.66 11.87
N GLU A 32 11.15 11.76 11.64
CA GLU A 32 9.91 11.75 10.88
C GLU A 32 10.12 11.27 9.43
N GLY A 33 11.13 11.82 8.74
CA GLY A 33 11.49 11.41 7.39
C GLY A 33 11.84 9.92 7.31
N LEU A 34 12.65 9.42 8.25
CA LEU A 34 13.00 8.01 8.32
C LEU A 34 11.76 7.11 8.53
N ARG A 35 10.85 7.49 9.44
CA ARG A 35 9.58 6.77 9.65
C ARG A 35 8.74 6.73 8.37
N LEU A 36 8.63 7.85 7.66
CA LEU A 36 7.88 7.95 6.41
C LEU A 36 8.46 7.03 5.32
N VAL A 37 9.78 7.02 5.18
CA VAL A 37 10.48 6.17 4.20
C VAL A 37 10.35 4.70 4.55
N LEU A 38 10.55 4.34 5.82
CA LEU A 38 10.36 2.97 6.28
C LEU A 38 8.94 2.51 6.01
N ARG A 39 7.95 3.32 6.40
CA ARG A 39 6.54 3.05 6.13
C ARG A 39 6.30 2.73 4.66
N ARG A 40 6.75 3.59 3.74
CA ARG A 40 6.61 3.37 2.29
C ARG A 40 7.28 2.08 1.79
N ARG A 41 8.39 1.68 2.41
CA ARG A 41 9.16 0.49 2.01
C ARG A 41 8.62 -0.81 2.62
N THR A 42 8.11 -0.76 3.85
CA THR A 42 7.60 -1.92 4.58
C THR A 42 6.10 -2.15 4.37
N GLU A 43 5.34 -1.07 4.18
CA GLU A 43 3.93 -1.10 3.80
C GLU A 43 3.77 -1.02 2.28
N ALA A 44 4.75 -1.52 1.51
CA ALA A 44 4.43 -1.94 0.14
C ALA A 44 3.23 -2.89 0.28
N ALA A 45 2.04 -2.39 -0.05
CA ALA A 45 0.81 -3.09 0.21
C ALA A 45 0.99 -4.51 -0.32
N PRO A 46 0.64 -5.55 0.46
CA PRO A 46 0.66 -6.89 -0.10
C PRO A 46 -0.07 -6.81 -1.44
N PRO A 47 0.46 -7.45 -2.51
CA PRO A 47 -0.22 -7.43 -3.79
C PRO A 47 -1.69 -7.74 -3.54
N TYR A 48 -2.58 -7.00 -4.19
CA TYR A 48 -4.01 -7.23 -4.02
C TYR A 48 -4.30 -8.72 -4.27
N LEU A 49 -4.61 -9.45 -3.19
CA LEU A 49 -4.94 -10.86 -3.22
C LEU A 49 -6.46 -10.94 -3.37
N LEU A 50 -6.92 -11.44 -4.52
CA LEU A 50 -8.31 -11.82 -4.67
C LEU A 50 -8.65 -12.85 -3.59
N ALA A 51 -9.79 -12.65 -2.93
CA ALA A 51 -10.32 -13.68 -2.05
C ALA A 51 -10.47 -14.98 -2.86
N ASP A 52 -10.06 -16.09 -2.28
CA ASP A 52 -10.31 -17.40 -2.87
C ASP A 52 -11.83 -17.66 -2.81
N LEU A 53 -12.49 -17.35 -3.93
CA LEU A 53 -13.90 -17.60 -4.19
C LEU A 53 -14.07 -18.79 -5.13
N SER A 54 -13.07 -19.68 -5.19
CA SER A 54 -13.21 -20.92 -5.94
C SER A 54 -14.34 -21.76 -5.35
N VAL A 55 -15.11 -22.38 -6.25
CA VAL A 55 -16.11 -23.38 -5.88
C VAL A 55 -15.46 -24.75 -5.96
N CYS A 56 -15.62 -25.58 -4.93
CA CYS A 56 -15.10 -26.94 -4.92
C CYS A 56 -15.84 -27.84 -5.94
N GLY A 57 -15.17 -28.91 -6.40
CA GLY A 57 -15.73 -29.92 -7.30
C GLY A 57 -14.98 -30.03 -8.63
N ASP A 58 -15.44 -30.94 -9.50
CA ASP A 58 -14.78 -31.27 -10.77
C ASP A 58 -15.41 -30.56 -11.99
N GLY A 59 -16.11 -29.45 -11.77
CA GLY A 59 -16.70 -28.63 -12.83
C GLY A 59 -18.21 -28.43 -12.69
N LEU A 60 -18.90 -28.29 -13.82
CA LEU A 60 -20.34 -28.04 -13.87
C LEU A 60 -21.15 -29.26 -13.40
N ALA A 61 -22.29 -28.98 -12.77
CA ALA A 61 -23.25 -30.02 -12.42
C ALA A 61 -23.72 -30.78 -13.68
N PRO A 62 -23.94 -32.11 -13.60
CA PRO A 62 -24.42 -32.90 -14.72
C PRO A 62 -25.72 -32.34 -15.32
N GLY A 63 -25.79 -32.28 -16.65
CA GLY A 63 -26.95 -31.77 -17.38
C GLY A 63 -26.95 -30.27 -17.67
N LEU A 64 -25.95 -29.52 -17.18
CA LEU A 64 -25.73 -28.14 -17.59
C LEU A 64 -25.01 -28.09 -18.94
N PRO A 65 -25.46 -27.23 -19.87
CA PRO A 65 -24.74 -27.01 -21.13
C PRO A 65 -23.40 -26.32 -20.85
N TRP A 66 -22.40 -26.63 -21.67
CA TRP A 66 -21.10 -25.95 -21.62
C TRP A 66 -21.22 -24.43 -21.85
N GLU A 67 -22.13 -24.04 -22.74
CA GLU A 67 -22.52 -22.65 -22.96
C GLU A 67 -23.76 -22.33 -22.12
N LEU A 68 -23.53 -21.93 -20.87
CA LEU A 68 -24.56 -21.36 -20.03
C LEU A 68 -24.90 -19.94 -20.51
N PRO A 69 -26.17 -19.62 -20.81
CA PRO A 69 -26.61 -18.24 -21.04
C PRO A 69 -26.17 -17.35 -19.88
N ARG A 70 -25.65 -16.16 -20.18
CA ARG A 70 -25.10 -15.27 -19.15
C ARG A 70 -26.16 -14.83 -18.16
N GLU A 71 -27.39 -14.71 -18.62
CA GLU A 71 -28.59 -14.36 -17.85
C GLU A 71 -28.96 -15.42 -16.80
N LEU A 72 -28.49 -16.67 -16.98
CA LEU A 72 -28.63 -17.73 -15.98
C LEU A 72 -27.41 -17.84 -15.05
N ALA A 73 -26.25 -17.33 -15.49
CA ALA A 73 -24.99 -17.40 -14.75
C ALA A 73 -24.78 -16.21 -13.80
N TYR A 74 -25.31 -15.04 -14.17
CA TYR A 74 -25.22 -13.80 -13.40
C TYR A 74 -26.63 -13.26 -13.16
N ASP A 75 -26.94 -12.94 -11.90
CA ASP A 75 -28.15 -12.19 -11.56
C ASP A 75 -28.00 -10.74 -12.06
N ASP A 76 -29.10 -10.09 -12.44
CA ASP A 76 -29.06 -8.69 -12.89
C ASP A 76 -28.52 -7.82 -11.75
N ALA A 77 -27.45 -7.07 -12.02
CA ALA A 77 -26.76 -6.24 -11.05
C ALA A 77 -27.55 -4.94 -10.69
N GLU A 78 -28.86 -5.03 -10.49
CA GLU A 78 -29.71 -3.95 -9.98
C GLU A 78 -29.95 -4.07 -8.47
N ARG A 79 -28.87 -4.12 -7.67
CA ARG A 79 -28.98 -3.92 -6.22
C ARG A 79 -27.94 -2.96 -5.68
#